data_AF-A0A434UYT7-F1
#
_entry.id   AF-A0A434UYT7-F1
#
_cell.length_a   1.000
_cell.length_b   1.000
_cell.length_c   1.000
_cell.angle_alpha   90.00
_cell.angle_beta   90.00
_cell.angle_gamma   90.00
#
_symmetry.space_group_name_H-M   'P 1'
#
loop_
_entity.id
_entity.type
_entity.pdbx_description
1 polymer ?
#
loop_
_entity_poly.entity_id
_entity_poly.type
_entity_poly.pdbx_seq_one_letter_code
_entity_poly.pdbx_strand_id
1 'polypeptide(L)'
;MIRLDPLTANLLPASPAAPSTVPAWALADGGALHDADAAFQAGAALGALDGRARGQPAWAGAWRQRLALNCAAASMRLAGRAEDAAALRDAWY
;
A
#
# COMPACT_ATOMS: atom_id res chain seq x y z
N MET A 1 -45.69 -10.44 11.96
CA MET A 1 -45.34 -10.87 10.58
C MET A 1 -44.18 -10.03 10.08
N ILE A 2 -42.93 -10.38 10.40
CA ILE A 2 -41.72 -10.07 9.61
C ILE A 2 -40.77 -11.25 9.90
N ARG A 3 -40.58 -12.14 8.92
CA ARG A 3 -39.57 -13.20 8.98
C ARG A 3 -38.24 -12.56 8.57
N LEU A 4 -37.28 -12.50 9.49
CA LEU A 4 -35.87 -12.27 9.17
C LEU A 4 -35.25 -13.65 9.02
N ASP A 5 -35.00 -14.07 7.78
CA ASP A 5 -34.26 -15.32 7.51
C ASP A 5 -32.78 -15.12 7.90
N PRO A 6 -32.21 -15.95 8.81
CA PRO A 6 -30.84 -15.80 9.26
C PRO A 6 -29.79 -16.42 8.31
N LEU A 7 -30.17 -16.87 7.12
CA LEU A 7 -29.28 -17.64 6.23
C LEU A 7 -28.48 -16.83 5.20
N THR A 8 -28.58 -15.50 5.18
CA THR A 8 -27.83 -14.64 4.22
C THR A 8 -26.69 -13.84 4.86
N ALA A 9 -26.45 -13.99 6.17
CA ALA A 9 -25.22 -13.55 6.80
C ALA A 9 -24.12 -14.55 6.44
N ASN A 10 -23.69 -14.47 5.19
CA ASN A 10 -22.57 -15.15 4.55
C ASN A 10 -21.27 -14.90 5.36
N LEU A 11 -21.15 -15.58 6.50
CA LEU A 11 -19.95 -15.75 7.30
C LEU A 11 -19.02 -16.72 6.54
N LEU A 12 -18.64 -16.36 5.33
CA LEU A 12 -17.38 -16.86 4.79
C LEU A 12 -16.31 -16.12 5.60
N PRO A 13 -15.47 -16.79 6.40
CA PRO A 13 -14.30 -16.14 6.94
C PRO A 13 -13.57 -15.56 5.73
N ALA A 14 -13.33 -14.25 5.74
CA ALA A 14 -12.46 -13.61 4.77
C ALA A 14 -11.12 -14.35 4.89
N SER A 15 -10.91 -15.33 4.02
CA SER A 15 -9.71 -16.15 4.04
C SER A 15 -8.57 -15.15 3.96
N PRO A 16 -7.66 -15.07 4.95
CA PRO A 16 -6.56 -14.13 4.88
C PRO A 16 -5.80 -14.51 3.61
N ALA A 17 -5.93 -13.69 2.58
CA ALA A 17 -5.25 -13.92 1.32
C ALA A 17 -3.79 -14.13 1.68
N ALA A 18 -3.26 -15.31 1.36
CA ALA A 18 -1.88 -15.65 1.68
C ALA A 18 -1.02 -14.44 1.28
N PRO A 19 -0.17 -13.91 2.19
CA PRO A 19 0.65 -12.78 1.85
C PRO A 19 1.37 -13.16 0.55
N SER A 20 1.27 -12.30 -0.46
CA SER A 20 1.97 -12.53 -1.72
C SER A 20 3.45 -12.67 -1.37
N THR A 21 3.95 -13.91 -1.31
CA THR A 21 5.35 -14.19 -1.01
C THR A 21 6.14 -13.53 -2.11
N VAL A 22 6.74 -12.39 -1.76
CA VAL A 22 7.74 -11.75 -2.60
C VAL A 22 8.88 -12.76 -2.74
N PRO A 23 9.20 -13.21 -3.96
CA PRO A 23 10.26 -14.18 -4.15
C PRO A 23 11.58 -13.60 -3.64
N ALA A 24 12.46 -14.45 -3.12
CA ALA A 24 13.67 -14.00 -2.42
C ALA A 24 14.56 -13.06 -3.24
N TRP A 25 14.58 -13.20 -4.57
CA TRP A 25 15.33 -12.30 -5.48
C TRP A 25 14.78 -10.86 -5.50
N ALA A 26 13.51 -10.66 -5.13
CA ALA A 26 12.85 -9.35 -5.09
C ALA A 26 13.04 -8.64 -3.74
N LEU A 27 13.56 -9.33 -2.73
CA LEU A 27 13.93 -8.73 -1.45
C LEU A 27 15.33 -8.12 -1.60
N ALA A 28 15.46 -6.83 -1.29
CA ALA A 28 16.75 -6.17 -1.20
C ALA A 28 17.56 -6.82 -0.08
N ASP A 29 18.57 -7.62 -0.45
CA ASP A 29 19.62 -7.99 0.50
C ASP A 29 20.35 -6.69 0.86
N GLY A 30 20.45 -6.36 2.14
CA GLY A 30 20.76 -5.02 2.66
C GLY A 30 22.16 -4.44 2.32
N GLY A 31 22.81 -4.93 1.27
CA GLY A 31 24.04 -4.39 0.70
C GLY A 31 23.81 -3.18 -0.21
N ALA A 32 24.89 -2.50 -0.58
CA ALA A 32 24.85 -1.37 -1.51
C ALA A 32 24.41 -1.86 -2.90
N LEU A 33 23.14 -1.64 -3.23
CA LEU A 33 22.61 -1.92 -4.57
C LEU A 33 23.26 -0.98 -5.59
N HIS A 34 23.70 -1.54 -6.71
CA HIS A 34 24.00 -0.75 -7.89
C HIS A 34 22.69 -0.10 -8.37
N ASP A 35 22.77 1.10 -8.98
CA ASP A 35 21.58 1.83 -9.44
C ASP A 35 20.65 0.98 -10.33
N ALA A 36 21.23 0.08 -11.13
CA ALA A 36 20.49 -0.86 -11.98
C ALA A 36 19.67 -1.87 -11.17
N ASP A 37 20.23 -2.43 -10.11
CA ASP A 37 19.53 -3.37 -9.23
C ASP A 37 18.41 -2.64 -8.48
N ALA A 38 18.66 -1.39 -8.06
CA ALA A 38 17.69 -0.60 -7.32
C ALA A 38 16.49 -0.25 -8.20
N ALA A 39 16.74 0.10 -9.46
CA ALA A 39 15.70 0.33 -10.46
C ALA A 39 14.90 -0.96 -10.75
N PHE A 40 15.56 -2.11 -10.85
CA PHE A 40 14.90 -3.39 -11.07
C PHE A 40 13.98 -3.77 -9.90
N GLN A 41 14.46 -3.63 -8.66
CA GLN A 41 13.68 -3.90 -7.46
C GLN A 41 12.51 -2.93 -7.29
N ALA A 42 12.72 -1.64 -7.57
CA ALA A 42 11.64 -0.65 -7.58
C ALA A 42 10.55 -1.02 -8.60
N GLY A 43 10.95 -1.47 -9.80
CA GLY A 43 10.03 -1.95 -10.83
C GLY A 43 9.26 -3.21 -10.41
N ALA A 44 9.94 -4.20 -9.83
CA ALA A 44 9.31 -5.42 -9.33
C ALA A 44 8.29 -5.13 -8.22
N ALA A 45 8.62 -4.23 -7.29
CA ALA A 45 7.73 -3.77 -6.24
C ALA A 45 6.49 -3.05 -6.81
N LEU A 46 6.67 -2.16 -7.79
CA LEU A 46 5.57 -1.48 -8.48
C LEU A 46 4.65 -2.47 -9.20
N GLY A 47 5.21 -3.48 -9.89
CA GLY A 47 4.43 -4.53 -10.56
C GLY A 47 3.57 -5.35 -9.58
N ALA A 48 4.11 -5.69 -8.40
CA ALA A 48 3.37 -6.37 -7.35
C ALA A 48 2.24 -5.52 -6.74
N LEU A 49 2.36 -4.19 -6.77
CA LEU A 49 1.33 -3.26 -6.29
C LEU A 49 0.25 -2.96 -7.35
N ASP A 50 0.59 -3.00 -8.64
CA ASP A 50 -0.32 -2.65 -9.75
C ASP A 50 -1.60 -3.50 -9.74
N GLY A 51 -1.48 -4.81 -9.51
CA GLY A 51 -2.65 -5.70 -9.41
C GLY A 51 -3.61 -5.32 -8.28
N ARG A 52 -3.09 -4.89 -7.12
CA ARG A 52 -3.91 -4.40 -6.00
C ARG A 52 -4.55 -3.04 -6.31
N ALA A 53 -3.84 -2.18 -7.06
CA ALA A 53 -4.37 -0.89 -7.48
C ALA A 53 -5.53 -1.03 -8.47
N ARG A 54 -5.42 -1.94 -9.44
CA ARG A 54 -6.47 -2.18 -10.45
C ARG A 54 -7.68 -2.94 -9.90
N GLY A 55 -7.50 -3.77 -8.88
CA GLY A 55 -8.60 -4.54 -8.27
C GLY A 55 -9.68 -3.71 -7.55
N GLN A 56 -9.46 -2.39 -7.38
CA GLN A 56 -10.38 -1.43 -6.72
C GLN A 56 -11.19 -1.99 -5.53
N PRO A 57 -10.52 -2.60 -4.53
CA PRO A 57 -11.20 -3.07 -3.34
C PRO A 57 -11.84 -1.90 -2.56
N ALA A 58 -12.83 -2.18 -1.70
CA ALA A 58 -13.53 -1.15 -0.93
C ALA A 58 -12.60 -0.26 -0.09
N TRP A 59 -11.43 -0.76 0.31
CA TRP A 59 -10.41 -0.01 1.06
C TRP A 59 -9.43 0.80 0.18
N ALA A 60 -9.52 0.71 -1.15
CA ALA A 60 -8.56 1.31 -2.07
C ALA A 60 -8.48 2.84 -1.95
N GLY A 61 -9.60 3.51 -1.63
CA GLY A 61 -9.62 4.96 -1.41
C GLY A 61 -8.72 5.38 -0.24
N ALA A 62 -8.89 4.76 0.92
CA ALA A 62 -8.07 5.03 2.09
C ALA A 62 -6.59 4.68 1.86
N TRP A 63 -6.31 3.60 1.12
CA TRP A 63 -4.95 3.24 0.73
C TRP A 63 -4.28 4.30 -0.15
N ARG A 64 -4.96 4.79 -1.19
CA ARG A 64 -4.42 5.86 -2.06
C ARG A 64 -4.18 7.17 -1.30
N GLN A 65 -5.06 7.55 -0.39
CA GLN A 65 -4.86 8.74 0.46
C GLN A 65 -3.61 8.60 1.34
N ARG A 66 -3.39 7.43 1.94
CA ARG A 66 -2.17 7.18 2.73
C ARG A 66 -0.92 7.23 1.86
N LEU A 67 -0.98 6.68 0.64
CA LEU A 67 0.14 6.68 -0.29
C LEU A 67 0.48 8.10 -0.75
N ALA A 68 -0.53 8.91 -1.09
CA ALA A 68 -0.35 10.32 -1.46
C ALA A 68 0.31 11.14 -0.35
N LEU A 69 -0.10 10.92 0.92
CA LEU A 69 0.51 11.60 2.07
C LEU A 69 1.97 11.18 2.30
N ASN A 70 2.29 9.88 2.12
CA ASN A 70 3.67 9.42 2.20
C ASN A 70 4.54 10.00 1.09
N CYS A 71 4.02 10.09 -0.13
CA CYS A 71 4.70 10.75 -1.24
C CYS A 71 4.93 12.23 -0.95
N ALA A 72 3.93 12.95 -0.43
CA ALA A 72 4.06 14.35 -0.04
C ALA A 72 5.16 14.55 1.02
N ALA A 73 5.19 13.70 2.06
CA ALA A 73 6.23 13.76 3.08
C ALA A 73 7.63 13.48 2.51
N ALA A 74 7.77 12.49 1.61
CA ALA A 74 9.03 12.24 0.93
C ALA A 74 9.48 13.43 0.06
N SER A 75 8.55 14.07 -0.66
CA SER A 75 8.81 15.27 -1.44
C SER A 75 9.22 16.47 -0.56
N MET A 76 8.60 16.65 0.61
CA MET A 76 9.01 17.69 1.57
C MET A 76 10.44 17.44 2.04
N ARG A 77 10.77 16.20 2.41
CA ARG A 77 12.14 15.84 2.82
C ARG A 77 13.17 16.09 1.71
N LEU A 78 12.82 15.77 0.46
CA LEU A 78 13.68 16.08 -0.70
C LEU A 78 13.85 17.60 -0.90
N ALA A 79 12.82 18.39 -0.61
CA ALA A 79 12.86 19.84 -0.64
C ALA A 79 13.57 20.47 0.58
N GLY A 80 14.13 19.66 1.50
CA GLY A 80 14.81 20.14 2.72
C GLY A 80 13.86 20.61 3.81
N ARG A 81 12.57 20.29 3.70
CA ARG A 81 11.50 20.62 4.64
C ARG A 81 11.36 19.48 5.67
N ALA A 82 11.19 19.82 6.95
CA ALA A 82 11.14 18.86 8.06
C ALA A 82 9.72 18.33 8.34
N GLU A 83 8.74 18.74 7.56
CA GLU A 83 7.34 18.38 7.74
C GLU A 83 7.08 16.91 7.41
N ASP A 84 6.73 16.17 8.45
CA ASP A 84 6.32 14.77 8.34
C ASP A 84 4.85 14.64 7.91
N ALA A 85 4.46 13.42 7.53
CA ALA A 85 3.09 13.10 7.11
C ALA A 85 2.02 13.46 8.17
N ALA A 86 2.39 13.51 9.46
CA ALA A 86 1.48 13.95 10.53
C ALA A 86 1.25 15.47 10.46
N ALA A 87 2.33 16.26 10.40
CA ALA A 87 2.25 17.72 10.26
C ALA A 87 1.49 18.13 8.99
N LEU A 88 1.68 17.39 7.89
CA LEU A 88 0.92 17.63 6.65
C LEU A 88 -0.57 17.31 6.76
N ARG A 89 -0.96 16.34 7.61
CA ARG A 89 -2.38 16.05 7.89
C ARG A 89 -2.99 17.15 8.76
N ASP A 90 -2.28 17.54 9.81
CA ASP A 90 -2.76 18.53 10.77
C ASP A 90 -2.91 19.92 10.12
N ALA A 91 -2.07 20.25 9.14
CA ALA A 91 -2.19 21.49 8.37
C ALA A 91 -3.41 21.51 7.41
N TRP A 92 -4.00 20.35 7.12
CA TRP A 92 -5.15 20.25 6.19
C TRP A 92 -6.51 20.28 6.90
N TYR A 93 -6.54 20.01 8.22
CA TYR A 93 -7.76 19.97 9.03
C TYR A 93 -8.00 21.30 9.74
#